data_AF-A0A7S0GD85-F1
#
_entry.id   AF-A0A7S0GD85-F1
#
_cell.length_a   1.000
_cell.length_b   1.000
_cell.length_c   1.000
_cell.angle_alpha   90.00
_cell.angle_beta   90.00
_cell.angle_gamma   90.00
#
_symmetry.space_group_name_H-M   'P 1'
#
loop_
_entity.id
_entity.type
_entity.pdbx_description
1 polymer ?
#
loop_
_entity_poly.entity_id
_entity_poly.type
_entity_poly.pdbx_seq_one_letter_code
_entity_poly.pdbx_strand_id
1 'polypeptide(L)'
;PASYALLDSGSSFLIGPAVGMGIYAAEVGATCFTTDPTGLHTAVNCLDSDVGFDTAMIDCETPLLSLDFIPYDTSGEDEPSPNKNKKKPLVYSLEKDDLLVLVETFTELPSGIEQNIEYCMMRIVGSPTAQGYVLGVPFLNKYYAAFDFDNGRIGLAPATQHSDDSCPEDVFYEAPQISTAGATKQASVSTFSPNKTTSGASATLI
;
A
#
# COMPACT_ATOMS: atom_id res chain seq x y z
N PRO A 1 19.01 -3.19 2.89
CA PRO A 1 17.82 -3.35 3.75
C PRO A 1 17.05 -2.02 3.75
N ALA A 2 15.73 -2.05 3.64
CA ALA A 2 14.92 -0.85 3.72
C ALA A 2 15.10 -0.19 5.10
N SER A 3 15.27 1.13 5.14
CA SER A 3 15.61 1.85 6.37
C SER A 3 14.39 2.30 7.17
N TYR A 4 13.20 2.28 6.57
CA TYR A 4 11.94 2.65 7.20
C TYR A 4 10.75 2.09 6.42
N ALA A 5 9.57 2.17 7.05
CA ALA A 5 8.31 2.15 6.34
C ALA A 5 7.47 3.37 6.77
N LEU A 6 6.56 3.81 5.91
CA LEU A 6 5.69 4.97 6.10
C LEU A 6 4.26 4.56 5.81
N LEU A 7 3.32 4.87 6.71
CA LEU A 7 1.89 4.75 6.41
C LEU A 7 1.43 6.02 5.70
N ASP A 8 0.86 5.88 4.50
CA ASP A 8 0.45 7.01 3.68
C ASP A 8 -0.87 6.75 2.95
N SER A 9 -1.95 7.35 3.43
CA SER A 9 -3.26 7.26 2.77
C SER A 9 -3.33 7.97 1.42
N GLY A 10 -2.35 8.83 1.09
CA GLY A 10 -2.23 9.49 -0.21
C GLY A 10 -1.68 8.57 -1.31
N SER A 11 -1.12 7.42 -0.95
CA SER A 11 -0.55 6.46 -1.89
C SER A 11 -1.53 5.32 -2.17
N SER A 12 -2.01 5.21 -3.42
CA SER A 12 -2.94 4.14 -3.84
C SER A 12 -2.31 2.73 -3.87
N PHE A 13 -0.99 2.66 -3.79
CA PHE A 13 -0.16 1.48 -3.96
C PHE A 13 0.75 1.25 -2.76
N LEU A 14 1.24 0.03 -2.64
CA LEU A 14 2.42 -0.29 -1.85
C LEU A 14 3.67 0.07 -2.67
N ILE A 15 4.46 1.03 -2.21
CA ILE A 15 5.68 1.47 -2.93
C ILE A 15 6.89 0.98 -2.15
N GLY A 16 7.90 0.46 -2.83
CA GLY A 16 9.15 0.11 -2.17
C GLY A 16 10.35 0.06 -3.12
N PRO A 17 11.52 -0.37 -2.61
CA PRO A 17 12.73 -0.46 -3.42
C PRO A 17 12.52 -1.37 -4.63
N ALA A 18 12.94 -0.92 -5.81
CA ALA A 18 12.76 -1.64 -7.08
C ALA A 18 13.24 -3.09 -7.01
N VAL A 19 14.40 -3.36 -6.39
CA VAL A 19 14.92 -4.72 -6.21
C VAL A 19 13.94 -5.62 -5.45
N GLY A 20 13.42 -5.16 -4.31
CA GLY A 20 12.55 -5.97 -3.45
C GLY A 20 11.20 -6.25 -4.11
N MET A 21 10.56 -5.21 -4.62
CA MET A 21 9.28 -5.33 -5.32
C MET A 21 9.40 -6.10 -6.63
N GLY A 22 10.51 -5.92 -7.34
CA GLY A 22 10.82 -6.60 -8.59
C GLY A 22 11.01 -8.10 -8.43
N ILE A 23 11.72 -8.53 -7.37
CA ILE A 23 11.84 -9.96 -7.03
C ILE A 23 10.46 -10.57 -6.79
N TYR A 24 9.65 -9.93 -5.95
CA TYR A 24 8.31 -10.40 -5.64
C TYR A 24 7.44 -10.50 -6.90
N ALA A 25 7.41 -9.44 -7.73
CA ALA A 25 6.66 -9.43 -8.98
C ALA A 25 7.11 -10.53 -9.94
N ALA A 26 8.42 -10.73 -10.10
CA ALA A 26 8.99 -11.78 -10.95
C ALA A 26 8.68 -13.18 -10.43
N GLU A 27 8.69 -13.39 -9.11
CA GLU A 27 8.42 -14.68 -8.46
C GLU A 27 6.97 -15.13 -8.69
N VAL A 28 6.02 -14.21 -8.67
CA VAL A 28 4.61 -14.50 -9.00
C VAL A 28 4.33 -14.49 -10.51
N GLY A 29 5.35 -14.29 -11.35
CA GLY A 29 5.21 -14.31 -12.81
C GLY A 29 4.49 -13.09 -13.39
N ALA A 30 4.53 -11.94 -12.70
CA ALA A 30 3.93 -10.71 -13.19
C ALA A 30 4.71 -10.10 -14.36
N THR A 31 4.00 -9.35 -15.20
CA THR A 31 4.60 -8.48 -16.23
C THR A 31 4.64 -7.05 -15.71
N CYS A 32 5.82 -6.43 -15.72
CA CYS A 32 6.02 -5.08 -15.21
C CYS A 32 6.06 -4.03 -16.34
N PHE A 33 5.58 -2.83 -16.03
CA PHE A 33 5.49 -1.72 -16.97
C PHE A 33 5.98 -0.43 -16.31
N THR A 34 6.64 0.41 -17.10
CA THR A 34 6.86 1.83 -16.80
C THR A 34 5.93 2.68 -17.63
N THR A 35 5.60 3.87 -17.13
CA THR A 35 4.75 4.85 -17.80
C THR A 35 5.57 6.10 -18.07
N ASP A 36 5.71 6.46 -19.34
CA ASP A 36 6.41 7.68 -19.69
C ASP A 36 5.53 8.94 -19.43
N PRO A 37 6.09 10.16 -19.52
CA PRO A 37 5.32 11.40 -19.32
C PRO A 37 4.16 11.61 -20.32
N THR A 38 4.11 10.84 -21.40
CA THR A 38 3.00 10.86 -22.37
C THR A 38 1.89 9.89 -22.01
N GLY A 39 2.09 9.08 -20.97
CA GLY A 39 1.17 8.02 -20.55
C GLY A 39 1.37 6.71 -21.30
N LEU A 40 2.44 6.56 -22.09
CA LEU A 40 2.72 5.32 -22.80
C LEU A 40 3.32 4.30 -21.85
N HIS A 41 2.64 3.16 -21.74
CA HIS A 41 3.12 2.02 -20.95
C HIS A 41 4.09 1.17 -21.77
N THR A 42 5.30 0.95 -21.24
CA THR A 42 6.32 0.10 -21.87
C THR A 42 6.64 -1.07 -20.95
N ALA A 43 6.59 -2.29 -21.49
CA ALA A 43 6.98 -3.47 -20.74
C ALA A 43 8.47 -3.41 -20.39
N VAL A 44 8.79 -3.68 -19.14
CA VAL A 44 10.16 -3.68 -18.61
C VAL A 44 10.46 -4.99 -17.88
N ASN A 45 11.73 -5.29 -17.69
CA ASN A 45 12.12 -6.37 -16.81
C ASN A 45 11.84 -5.96 -15.35
N CYS A 46 11.00 -6.72 -14.64
CA CYS A 46 10.70 -6.47 -13.22
C CYS A 46 11.95 -6.39 -12.34
N LEU A 47 13.03 -7.09 -12.72
CA LEU A 47 14.28 -7.14 -11.96
C LEU A 47 15.25 -6.01 -12.31
N ASP A 48 14.90 -5.10 -13.23
CA ASP A 48 15.73 -3.94 -13.53
C ASP A 48 15.60 -2.89 -12.42
N SER A 49 16.58 -2.90 -11.51
CA SER A 49 16.59 -2.02 -10.34
C SER A 49 16.88 -0.56 -10.65
N ASP A 50 17.49 -0.27 -11.81
CA ASP A 50 17.85 1.10 -12.19
C ASP A 50 16.64 1.85 -12.76
N VAL A 51 15.72 1.09 -13.37
CA VAL A 51 14.48 1.62 -13.96
C VAL A 51 13.32 1.50 -12.97
N GLY A 52 13.15 0.35 -12.32
CA GLY A 52 11.94 0.04 -11.55
C GLY A 52 10.71 -0.19 -12.45
N PHE A 53 9.52 -0.04 -11.87
CA PHE A 53 8.25 -0.16 -12.58
C PHE A 53 7.12 0.57 -11.84
N ASP A 54 6.17 1.12 -12.61
CA ASP A 54 5.00 1.86 -12.11
C ASP A 54 3.76 0.97 -11.97
N THR A 55 3.73 -0.16 -12.68
CA THR A 55 2.60 -1.08 -12.69
C THR A 55 3.10 -2.49 -12.92
N ALA A 56 2.49 -3.46 -12.24
CA ALA A 56 2.67 -4.88 -12.52
C ALA A 56 1.30 -5.52 -12.77
N MET A 57 1.23 -6.39 -13.77
CA MET A 57 0.00 -7.11 -14.14
C MET A 57 0.24 -8.61 -14.06
N ILE A 58 -0.78 -9.34 -13.63
CA ILE A 58 -0.75 -10.79 -13.49
C ILE A 58 -2.07 -11.38 -13.97
N ASP A 59 -2.04 -12.65 -14.38
CA ASP A 59 -3.27 -13.41 -14.62
C ASP A 59 -4.03 -13.55 -13.28
N CYS A 60 -5.32 -13.22 -13.30
CA CYS A 60 -6.17 -13.20 -12.13
C CYS A 60 -6.30 -14.55 -11.42
N GLU A 61 -6.12 -15.66 -12.12
CA GLU A 61 -6.17 -17.01 -11.53
C GLU A 61 -4.85 -17.41 -10.88
N THR A 62 -3.78 -16.65 -11.10
CA THR A 62 -2.47 -16.96 -10.52
C THR A 62 -2.52 -16.91 -9.00
N PRO A 63 -2.01 -17.96 -8.30
CA PRO A 63 -1.83 -17.90 -6.86
C PRO A 63 -0.83 -16.81 -6.49
N LEU A 64 -1.18 -15.96 -5.50
CA LEU A 64 -0.30 -14.91 -5.02
C LEU A 64 0.34 -15.32 -3.69
N LEU A 65 1.63 -15.07 -3.53
CA LEU A 65 2.30 -15.17 -2.24
C LEU A 65 1.83 -14.05 -1.32
N SER A 66 1.78 -14.28 0.00
CA SER A 66 1.53 -13.18 0.94
C SER A 66 2.77 -12.30 1.07
N LEU A 67 2.54 -11.00 1.26
CA LEU A 67 3.61 -10.04 1.53
C LEU A 67 3.59 -9.66 3.00
N ASP A 68 4.59 -10.15 3.73
CA ASP A 68 4.68 -10.02 5.18
C ASP A 68 5.59 -8.86 5.60
N PHE A 69 5.06 -7.98 6.45
CA PHE A 69 5.79 -6.92 7.13
C PHE A 69 6.03 -7.30 8.58
N ILE A 70 7.29 -7.39 8.94
CA ILE A 70 7.73 -7.68 10.31
C ILE A 70 8.42 -6.43 10.84
N PRO A 71 7.78 -5.62 11.71
CA PRO A 71 8.45 -4.48 12.32
C PRO A 71 9.66 -4.97 13.13
N TYR A 72 10.76 -4.25 13.03
CA TYR A 72 11.93 -4.54 13.85
C TYR A 72 11.63 -4.13 15.29
N ASP A 73 11.60 -5.10 16.20
CA ASP A 73 11.47 -4.82 17.63
C ASP A 73 12.78 -4.18 18.13
N THR A 74 12.75 -2.86 18.32
CA THR A 74 13.88 -2.08 18.85
C THR A 74 13.90 -2.04 20.37
N SER A 75 12.96 -2.70 21.06
CA SER A 75 12.88 -2.65 22.53
C SER A 75 14.04 -3.33 23.28
N GLY A 76 15.04 -3.86 22.56
CA GLY A 76 16.32 -4.24 23.15
C GLY A 76 16.26 -5.44 24.09
N GLU A 77 15.25 -6.31 23.97
CA GLU A 77 15.24 -7.59 24.69
C GLU A 77 16.05 -8.69 23.97
N ASP A 78 17.16 -8.32 23.32
CA ASP A 78 18.18 -9.25 22.83
C ASP A 78 19.05 -9.84 23.96
N GLU A 79 18.87 -9.40 25.21
CA GLU A 79 19.42 -10.12 26.35
C GLU A 79 18.61 -11.42 26.54
N PRO A 80 19.23 -12.60 26.36
CA PRO A 80 18.56 -13.89 26.49
C PRO A 80 18.21 -14.12 27.97
N SER A 81 17.07 -13.58 28.40
CA SER A 81 16.54 -13.89 29.72
C SER A 81 15.99 -15.32 29.68
N PRO A 82 16.57 -16.27 30.44
CA PRO A 82 16.26 -17.70 30.33
C PRO A 82 14.83 -18.08 30.78
N ASN A 83 14.00 -17.11 31.18
CA ASN A 83 12.67 -17.32 31.74
C ASN A 83 11.55 -16.48 31.09
N LYS A 84 11.79 -15.75 29.98
CA LYS A 84 10.72 -15.08 29.25
C LYS A 84 10.22 -15.97 28.11
N ASN A 85 8.93 -16.33 28.16
CA ASN A 85 8.23 -16.92 27.03
C ASN A 85 8.50 -16.06 25.79
N LYS A 86 9.19 -16.62 24.78
CA LYS A 86 9.50 -15.92 23.52
C LYS A 86 8.21 -15.35 22.95
N LYS A 87 8.07 -14.02 22.99
CA LYS A 87 6.95 -13.33 22.37
C LYS A 87 7.04 -13.59 20.86
N LYS A 88 5.98 -14.15 20.27
CA LYS A 88 5.92 -14.38 18.82
C LYS A 88 6.09 -13.03 18.11
N PRO A 89 6.90 -12.95 17.04
CA PRO A 89 7.03 -11.71 16.28
C PRO A 89 5.66 -11.29 15.75
N LEU A 90 5.41 -9.98 15.77
CA LEU A 90 4.23 -9.40 15.16
C LEU A 90 4.43 -9.42 13.64
N VAL A 91 3.45 -9.92 12.91
CA VAL A 91 3.50 -10.06 11.45
C VAL A 91 2.25 -9.43 10.87
N TYR A 92 2.41 -8.52 9.92
CA TYR A 92 1.32 -7.94 9.15
C TYR A 92 1.41 -8.44 7.72
N SER A 93 0.46 -9.26 7.31
CA SER A 93 0.46 -9.90 5.99
C SER A 93 -0.56 -9.23 5.06
N LEU A 94 -0.18 -8.98 3.81
CA LEU A 94 -1.09 -8.66 2.71
C LEU A 94 -1.25 -9.89 1.82
N GLU A 95 -2.48 -10.23 1.48
CA GLU A 95 -2.84 -11.39 0.68
C GLU A 95 -3.30 -10.97 -0.71
N LYS A 96 -3.77 -11.93 -1.51
CA LYS A 96 -4.18 -11.71 -2.90
C LYS A 96 -5.18 -10.57 -3.06
N ASP A 97 -6.25 -10.58 -2.27
CA ASP A 97 -7.33 -9.60 -2.37
C ASP A 97 -6.90 -8.20 -1.91
N ASP A 98 -5.86 -8.12 -1.07
CA ASP A 98 -5.28 -6.86 -0.65
C ASP A 98 -4.38 -6.25 -1.74
N LEU A 99 -3.73 -7.12 -2.52
CA LEU A 99 -2.66 -6.78 -3.45
C LEU A 99 -3.10 -6.71 -4.92
N LEU A 100 -4.32 -7.12 -5.27
CA LEU A 100 -4.82 -7.08 -6.65
C LEU A 100 -6.02 -6.13 -6.80
N VAL A 101 -6.12 -5.53 -7.98
CA VAL A 101 -7.32 -4.83 -8.46
C VAL A 101 -7.70 -5.45 -9.80
N LEU A 102 -8.94 -5.91 -9.91
CA LEU A 102 -9.50 -6.35 -11.17
C LEU A 102 -9.73 -5.14 -12.08
N VAL A 103 -9.17 -5.19 -13.27
CA VAL A 103 -9.37 -4.18 -14.32
C VAL A 103 -10.07 -4.87 -15.48
N GLU A 104 -11.33 -4.51 -15.67
CA GLU A 104 -12.12 -4.95 -16.82
C GLU A 104 -11.94 -3.95 -17.97
N THR A 105 -11.55 -4.44 -19.13
CA THR A 105 -11.38 -3.64 -20.34
C THR A 105 -12.26 -4.18 -21.45
N PHE A 106 -12.82 -3.28 -22.25
CA PHE A 106 -13.60 -3.64 -23.43
C PHE A 106 -12.78 -3.34 -24.67
N THR A 107 -12.56 -4.36 -25.50
CA THR A 107 -11.86 -4.19 -26.77
C THR A 107 -12.77 -4.60 -27.92
N GLU A 108 -12.90 -3.74 -28.91
CA GLU A 108 -13.55 -4.10 -30.17
C GLU A 108 -12.55 -4.85 -31.06
N LEU A 109 -12.86 -6.11 -31.36
CA LEU A 109 -12.09 -6.88 -32.33
C LEU A 109 -12.35 -6.34 -33.76
N PRO A 110 -11.45 -6.56 -34.74
CA PRO A 110 -11.68 -6.17 -36.14
C PRO A 110 -12.95 -6.74 -36.77
N SER A 111 -13.52 -7.78 -36.16
CA SER A 111 -14.81 -8.39 -36.51
C SER A 111 -16.03 -7.61 -36.01
N GLY A 112 -15.85 -6.54 -35.24
CA GLY A 112 -16.92 -5.77 -34.58
C GLY A 112 -17.51 -6.46 -33.35
N ILE A 113 -16.83 -7.48 -32.80
CA ILE A 113 -17.24 -8.16 -31.57
C ILE A 113 -16.54 -7.48 -30.40
N GLU A 114 -17.30 -7.01 -29.41
CA GLU A 114 -16.79 -6.55 -28.13
C GLU A 114 -16.34 -7.76 -27.30
N GLN A 115 -15.07 -7.75 -26.90
CA GLN A 115 -14.53 -8.72 -25.96
C GLN A 115 -14.20 -8.02 -24.65
N ASN A 116 -14.74 -8.56 -23.54
CA ASN A 116 -14.27 -8.21 -22.21
C ASN A 116 -12.96 -8.95 -21.96
N ILE A 117 -11.92 -8.18 -21.62
CA ILE A 117 -10.64 -8.72 -21.18
C ILE A 117 -10.39 -8.24 -19.77
N GLU A 118 -10.28 -9.21 -18.86
CA GLU A 118 -10.00 -9.01 -17.45
C GLU A 118 -8.51 -9.15 -17.20
N TYR A 119 -7.94 -8.18 -16.50
CA TYR A 119 -6.56 -8.26 -16.04
C TYR A 119 -6.49 -7.89 -14.55
N CYS A 120 -5.60 -8.55 -13.82
CA CYS A 120 -5.35 -8.21 -12.42
C CYS A 120 -4.12 -7.31 -12.33
N MET A 121 -4.36 -6.05 -11.98
CA MET A 121 -3.32 -5.09 -11.68
C MET A 121 -2.85 -5.30 -10.24
N MET A 122 -1.55 -5.50 -10.05
CA MET A 122 -0.96 -5.55 -8.73
C MET A 122 -0.85 -4.16 -8.14
N ARG A 123 -1.17 -4.03 -6.85
CA ARG A 123 -1.10 -2.77 -6.09
C ARG A 123 0.29 -2.51 -5.52
N ILE A 124 1.34 -2.83 -6.28
CA ILE A 124 2.74 -2.65 -5.90
C ILE A 124 3.48 -1.80 -6.93
N VAL A 125 4.48 -1.05 -6.47
CA VAL A 125 5.35 -0.20 -7.31
C VAL A 125 6.79 -0.39 -6.87
N GLY A 126 7.66 -0.69 -7.82
CA GLY A 126 9.10 -0.79 -7.61
C GLY A 126 9.79 0.51 -7.99
N SER A 127 10.23 1.30 -7.02
CA SER A 127 10.91 2.57 -7.29
C SER A 127 12.43 2.45 -7.14
N PRO A 128 13.22 2.92 -8.13
CA PRO A 128 14.69 2.90 -8.05
C PRO A 128 15.25 3.86 -6.98
N THR A 129 14.44 4.84 -6.55
CA THR A 129 14.84 5.85 -5.56
C THR A 129 14.28 5.59 -4.16
N ALA A 130 13.39 4.61 -4.00
CA ALA A 130 12.83 4.26 -2.71
C ALA A 130 13.87 3.59 -1.80
N GLN A 131 14.06 4.17 -0.62
CA GLN A 131 14.94 3.65 0.44
C GLN A 131 14.17 2.91 1.54
N GLY A 132 12.84 3.04 1.53
CA GLY A 132 11.90 2.44 2.47
C GLY A 132 10.64 1.99 1.75
N TYR A 133 9.66 1.53 2.54
CA TYR A 133 8.34 1.14 2.02
C TYR A 133 7.29 2.20 2.34
N VAL A 134 6.45 2.54 1.37
CA VAL A 134 5.23 3.32 1.60
C VAL A 134 4.06 2.34 1.63
N LEU A 135 3.52 2.15 2.83
CA LEU A 135 2.36 1.33 3.14
C LEU A 135 1.10 2.15 2.82
N GLY A 136 0.70 2.10 1.55
CA GLY A 136 -0.44 2.84 1.04
C GLY A 136 -1.79 2.22 1.36
N VAL A 137 -2.78 2.56 0.53
CA VAL A 137 -4.16 2.06 0.62
C VAL A 137 -4.28 0.53 0.71
N PRO A 138 -3.48 -0.33 0.03
CA PRO A 138 -3.55 -1.78 0.23
C PRO A 138 -3.41 -2.19 1.70
N PHE A 139 -2.46 -1.56 2.40
CA PHE A 139 -2.19 -1.84 3.81
C PHE A 139 -3.27 -1.24 4.71
N LEU A 140 -3.65 0.02 4.45
CA LEU A 140 -4.64 0.76 5.25
C LEU A 140 -6.07 0.25 5.08
N ASN A 141 -6.38 -0.46 3.99
CA ASN A 141 -7.66 -1.16 3.84
C ASN A 141 -7.76 -2.35 4.79
N LYS A 142 -6.65 -3.08 4.99
CA LYS A 142 -6.61 -4.28 5.83
C LYS A 142 -6.47 -3.97 7.32
N TYR A 143 -5.71 -2.92 7.65
CA TYR A 143 -5.37 -2.58 9.03
C TYR A 143 -5.87 -1.20 9.43
N TYR A 144 -6.53 -1.14 10.59
CA TYR A 144 -6.78 0.10 11.30
C TYR A 144 -5.47 0.61 11.93
N ALA A 145 -5.22 1.91 11.81
CA ALA A 145 -4.06 2.58 12.37
C ALA A 145 -4.46 3.65 13.40
N ALA A 146 -3.88 3.55 14.60
CA ALA A 146 -4.01 4.54 15.67
C ALA A 146 -2.67 5.26 15.87
N PHE A 147 -2.66 6.56 15.61
CA PHE A 147 -1.47 7.40 15.76
C PHE A 147 -1.43 8.02 17.15
N ASP A 148 -0.55 7.51 18.01
CA ASP A 148 -0.34 8.00 19.37
C ASP A 148 0.87 8.95 19.36
N PHE A 149 0.61 10.19 18.96
CA PHE A 149 1.64 11.23 18.84
C PHE A 149 2.29 11.58 20.18
N ASP A 150 1.53 11.51 21.27
CA ASP A 150 2.04 11.80 22.61
C ASP A 150 3.12 10.81 23.05
N ASN A 151 3.00 9.54 22.62
CA ASN A 151 3.95 8.48 22.92
C ASN A 151 4.84 8.09 21.73
N GLY A 152 4.74 8.81 20.61
CA GLY A 152 5.58 8.58 19.42
C GLY A 152 5.46 7.16 18.84
N ARG A 153 4.25 6.59 18.84
CA ARG A 153 4.01 5.21 18.38
C ARG A 153 2.77 5.08 17.52
N ILE A 154 2.70 3.98 16.78
CA ILE A 154 1.55 3.63 15.95
C ILE A 154 1.03 2.27 16.41
N GLY A 155 -0.27 2.21 16.72
CA GLY A 155 -0.97 0.95 16.95
C GLY A 155 -1.61 0.47 15.65
N LEU A 156 -1.47 -0.81 15.35
CA LEU A 156 -2.13 -1.44 14.20
C LEU A 156 -3.00 -2.60 14.69
N ALA A 157 -4.19 -2.73 14.11
CA ALA A 157 -5.10 -3.85 14.32
C ALA A 157 -5.76 -4.23 12.99
N PRO A 158 -6.18 -5.49 12.77
CA PRO A 158 -7.03 -5.84 11.64
C PRO A 158 -8.28 -4.95 11.63
N ALA A 159 -8.67 -4.45 10.46
CA ALA A 159 -9.92 -3.69 10.31
C ALA A 159 -11.12 -4.62 10.51
N THR A 160 -12.27 -4.06 10.93
CA THR A 160 -13.47 -4.83 11.31
C THR A 160 -14.09 -5.66 10.20
N GLN A 161 -13.89 -5.27 8.93
CA GLN A 161 -14.27 -6.08 7.77
C GLN A 161 -13.36 -7.32 7.57
N HIS A 162 -12.24 -7.35 8.29
CA HIS A 162 -11.22 -8.40 8.29
C HIS A 162 -11.02 -9.01 9.70
N SER A 163 -11.91 -8.72 10.66
CA SER A 163 -11.91 -9.34 11.99
C SER A 163 -13.28 -9.90 12.35
N ASP A 164 -13.29 -11.02 13.08
CA ASP A 164 -14.54 -11.62 13.60
C ASP A 164 -15.19 -10.81 14.72
N ASP A 165 -14.46 -9.85 15.30
CA ASP A 165 -14.95 -8.91 16.32
C ASP A 165 -15.33 -7.58 15.67
N SER A 166 -16.64 -7.32 15.55
CA SER A 166 -17.20 -6.00 15.26
C SER A 166 -17.84 -5.43 16.52
N CYS A 167 -17.52 -4.18 16.87
CA CYS A 167 -18.09 -3.53 18.04
C CYS A 167 -19.36 -2.77 17.63
N PRO A 168 -20.46 -2.82 18.41
CA PRO A 168 -21.69 -2.08 18.11
C PRO A 168 -21.50 -0.55 18.05
N GLU A 169 -20.39 -0.06 18.59
CA GLU A 169 -20.01 1.36 18.69
C GLU A 169 -19.13 1.81 17.51
N ASP A 170 -18.80 0.92 16.58
CA ASP A 170 -18.05 1.27 15.37
C ASP A 170 -18.90 2.22 14.52
N VAL A 171 -18.57 3.52 14.59
CA VAL A 171 -19.26 4.54 13.82
C VAL A 171 -18.73 4.52 12.40
N PHE A 172 -19.49 3.90 11.49
CA PHE A 172 -19.26 4.03 10.05
C PHE A 172 -19.58 5.47 9.62
N TYR A 173 -18.54 6.28 9.44
CA TYR A 173 -18.69 7.57 8.78
C TYR A 173 -18.68 7.36 7.27
N GLU A 174 -19.86 7.38 6.66
CA GLU A 174 -19.95 7.56 5.22
C GLU A 174 -19.53 8.99 4.88
N ALA A 175 -18.46 9.15 4.09
CA ALA A 175 -18.11 10.44 3.55
C ALA A 175 -19.29 10.98 2.71
N PRO A 176 -19.72 12.25 2.91
CA PRO A 176 -20.85 12.78 2.17
C PRO A 176 -20.58 12.73 0.66
N GLN A 177 -21.45 12.04 -0.07
CA GLN A 177 -21.42 11.95 -1.52
C GLN A 177 -21.53 13.36 -2.11
N ILE A 178 -20.50 13.83 -2.82
CA ILE A 178 -20.53 15.11 -3.51
C ILE A 178 -21.46 14.95 -4.73
N SER A 179 -22.71 15.40 -4.60
CA SER A 179 -23.64 15.42 -5.74
C SER A 179 -23.14 16.41 -6.79
N THR A 180 -22.76 15.92 -7.96
CA THR A 180 -22.28 16.70 -9.12
C THR A 180 -23.42 17.37 -9.88
N ALA A 181 -24.30 18.09 -9.18
CA ALA A 181 -25.36 18.89 -9.80
C ALA A 181 -25.20 20.38 -9.44
N GLY A 182 -24.53 21.12 -10.32
CA GLY A 182 -24.59 22.58 -10.38
C GLY A 182 -23.58 23.34 -9.52
N ALA A 183 -22.47 23.75 -10.14
CA ALA A 183 -21.49 24.64 -9.52
C ALA A 183 -22.10 26.02 -9.20
N THR A 184 -21.87 26.52 -7.98
CA THR A 184 -21.07 27.72 -7.65
C THR A 184 -21.57 28.32 -6.32
N LYS A 185 -20.82 28.11 -5.23
CA LYS A 185 -20.54 29.11 -4.18
C LYS A 185 -19.49 28.54 -3.22
N GLN A 186 -18.51 29.40 -2.92
CA GLN A 186 -17.34 29.17 -2.07
C GLN A 186 -17.64 28.30 -0.83
N ALA A 187 -16.98 27.15 -0.74
CA ALA A 187 -16.71 26.55 0.55
C ALA A 187 -15.49 27.29 1.14
N SER A 188 -15.75 28.05 2.20
CA SER A 188 -14.75 28.67 3.05
C SER A 188 -13.79 27.60 3.57
N VAL A 189 -12.56 27.61 3.05
CA VAL A 189 -11.43 26.94 3.68
C VAL A 189 -11.17 27.68 4.98
N SER A 190 -11.53 27.06 6.10
CA SER A 190 -11.03 27.48 7.41
C SER A 190 -9.51 27.35 7.37
N THR A 191 -8.86 28.50 7.24
CA THR A 191 -7.42 28.70 7.35
C THR A 191 -6.91 28.10 8.66
N PHE A 192 -6.15 27.01 8.58
CA PHE A 192 -5.24 26.63 9.65
C PHE A 192 -3.91 27.36 9.41
N SER A 193 -3.60 28.31 10.30
CA SER A 193 -2.35 29.05 10.28
C SER A 193 -1.28 28.22 11.01
N PRO A 194 -0.17 27.82 10.36
CA PRO A 194 0.88 27.09 11.03
C PRO A 194 1.79 28.10 11.75
N ASN A 195 1.86 28.03 13.08
CA ASN A 195 2.86 28.79 13.82
C ASN A 195 4.08 27.90 14.09
N LYS A 196 5.10 28.13 13.25
CA LYS A 196 6.54 28.14 13.52
C LYS A 196 7.20 26.87 14.13
N THR A 197 7.84 26.14 13.21
CA THR A 197 9.25 25.70 13.20
C THR A 197 9.82 25.00 14.43
N THR A 198 10.04 23.69 14.31
CA THR A 198 11.33 23.07 14.61
C THR A 198 11.54 21.84 13.72
N SER A 199 12.70 21.83 13.05
CA SER A 199 13.55 20.69 12.70
C SER A 199 12.88 19.34 12.38
N GLY A 200 13.15 18.86 11.16
CA GLY A 200 12.70 17.56 10.66
C GLY A 200 12.93 16.41 11.64
N ALA A 201 11.89 15.61 11.79
CA ALA A 201 11.95 14.29 12.39
C ALA A 201 11.64 13.29 11.29
N SER A 202 12.64 12.49 10.93
CA SER A 202 12.45 11.25 10.19
C SER A 202 11.77 10.28 11.15
N ALA A 203 10.54 9.87 10.85
CA ALA A 203 9.88 8.81 11.60
C ALA A 203 10.51 7.47 11.18
N THR A 204 11.29 6.88 12.08
CA THR A 204 11.62 5.46 11.99
C THR A 204 10.38 4.68 12.37
N LEU A 205 10.02 3.66 11.59
CA LEU A 205 8.95 2.74 11.97
C LEU A 205 9.43 1.97 13.20
N ILE A 206 8.91 2.36 14.37
CA ILE A 206 9.09 1.71 15.68
C ILE A 206 8.03 0.61 15.82
#